data_AF-A0AAU4QNP0-F1
#
_entry.id   AF-A0AAU4QNP0-F1
#
_cell.length_a   1.000
_cell.length_b   1.000
_cell.length_c   1.000
_cell.angle_alpha   90.00
_cell.angle_beta   90.00
_cell.angle_gamma   90.00
#
_symmetry.space_group_name_H-M   'P 1'
#
loop_
_entity.id
_entity.type
_entity.pdbx_description
1 polymer ?
#
loop_
_entity_poly.entity_id
_entity_poly.type
_entity_poly.pdbx_seq_one_letter_code
_entity_poly.pdbx_strand_id
1 'polypeptide(L)'
;MAETKQHSRRRALRREIAGTIGLLTDEQDFTAMRRYRTFVFDDYEPYLRQVEALLRSRADEGSHTTVALFDPEEYAEFCADTGLAPDAPASRTRFTAEVAVTGPTLPYEGQPLAALARALIDEAVRRATQEYASEFLSHIGPCATCGKDIGRAALARASELLLCIFSAAGPGDYHLVCRVSAAPETLVVGLRTDGDSQLEEPEVLELTTVLAFGIAAHNAGDLVMRTSAPGTSDRVYGWRLRGDGLQPFTAAEVFDAYRTDTEAADTDVTEANVDYCEPPDLGEVGRPSGHTH
;
A
#
# COMPACT_ATOMS: atom_id res chain seq x y z
N MET A 1 15.20 -18.98 46.34
CA MET A 1 14.93 -20.02 45.31
C MET A 1 13.52 -19.92 44.69
N ALA A 2 12.46 -19.60 45.45
CA ALA A 2 11.11 -19.44 44.89
C ALA A 2 10.96 -18.16 44.02
N GLU A 3 11.50 -17.03 44.45
CA GLU A 3 11.48 -15.76 43.69
C GLU A 3 12.25 -15.86 42.36
N THR A 4 13.40 -16.53 42.37
CA THR A 4 14.21 -16.76 41.15
C THR A 4 13.47 -17.60 40.11
N LYS A 5 12.70 -18.60 40.56
CA LYS A 5 11.81 -19.41 39.70
C LYS A 5 10.60 -18.62 39.20
N GLN A 6 10.12 -17.64 39.97
CA GLN A 6 9.01 -16.79 39.57
C GLN A 6 9.45 -15.73 38.54
N HIS A 7 10.65 -15.17 38.68
CA HIS A 7 11.26 -14.30 37.68
C HIS A 7 11.57 -15.04 36.37
N SER A 8 12.07 -16.28 36.44
CA SER A 8 12.33 -17.07 35.22
C SER A 8 11.04 -17.44 34.48
N ARG A 9 9.96 -17.81 35.20
CA ARG A 9 8.63 -18.06 34.60
C ARG A 9 8.02 -16.81 33.98
N ARG A 10 8.08 -15.66 34.66
CA ARG A 10 7.60 -14.37 34.09
C ARG A 10 8.40 -13.96 32.86
N ARG A 11 9.71 -14.24 32.82
CA ARG A 11 10.54 -13.97 31.65
C ARG A 11 10.20 -14.88 30.48
N ALA A 12 9.96 -16.17 30.72
CA ALA A 12 9.51 -17.11 29.69
C ALA A 12 8.18 -16.65 29.08
N LEU A 13 7.18 -16.35 29.91
CA LEU A 13 5.89 -15.84 29.44
C LEU A 13 6.01 -14.53 28.64
N ARG A 14 6.91 -13.62 29.03
CA ARG A 14 7.12 -12.37 28.28
C ARG A 14 7.67 -12.59 26.86
N ARG A 15 8.39 -13.68 26.63
CA ARG A 15 8.93 -14.02 25.30
C ARG A 15 7.88 -14.66 24.39
N GLU A 16 6.87 -15.26 24.99
CA GLU A 16 5.74 -15.84 24.27
C GLU A 16 4.69 -14.78 23.85
N ILE A 17 4.81 -13.55 24.34
CA ILE A 17 3.90 -12.44 24.01
C ILE A 17 4.38 -11.78 22.71
N ALA A 18 3.56 -11.86 21.66
CA ALA A 18 3.67 -10.95 20.52
C ALA A 18 3.17 -9.56 20.93
N GLY A 19 3.85 -8.50 20.47
CA GLY A 19 3.50 -7.13 20.84
C GLY A 19 3.59 -6.16 19.67
N THR A 20 2.88 -5.04 19.79
CA THR A 20 2.91 -3.95 18.80
C THR A 20 3.62 -2.73 19.36
N ILE A 21 4.39 -2.04 18.52
CA ILE A 21 4.99 -0.74 18.82
C ILE A 21 4.42 0.28 17.83
N GLY A 22 3.87 1.38 18.34
CA GLY A 22 3.53 2.54 17.53
C GLY A 22 4.78 3.33 17.19
N LEU A 23 5.01 3.57 15.90
CA LEU A 23 6.16 4.30 15.38
C LEU A 23 5.69 5.64 14.79
N LEU A 24 6.36 6.71 15.23
CA LEU A 24 6.27 8.02 14.59
C LEU A 24 7.28 8.02 13.43
N THR A 25 6.80 8.21 12.20
CA THR A 25 7.60 7.99 10.98
C THR A 25 8.29 9.24 10.45
N ASP A 26 7.93 10.42 10.96
CA ASP A 26 8.59 11.68 10.64
C ASP A 26 8.71 12.65 11.84
N GLU A 27 9.42 13.74 11.60
CA GLU A 27 9.71 14.75 12.61
C GLU A 27 8.50 15.64 12.95
N GLN A 28 7.55 15.82 12.03
CA GLN A 28 6.33 16.59 12.28
C GLN A 28 5.45 15.85 13.29
N ASP A 29 5.23 14.56 13.07
CA ASP A 29 4.51 13.68 13.99
C ASP A 29 5.19 13.60 15.36
N PHE A 30 6.51 13.44 15.35
CA PHE A 30 7.29 13.49 16.58
C PHE A 30 7.07 14.80 17.35
N THR A 31 7.11 15.93 16.66
CA THR A 31 6.92 17.26 17.25
C THR A 31 5.50 17.43 17.80
N ALA A 32 4.50 16.91 17.11
CA ALA A 32 3.11 16.91 17.59
C ALA A 32 2.97 16.15 18.91
N MET A 33 3.69 15.05 19.10
CA MET A 33 3.67 14.28 20.34
C MET A 33 4.39 14.95 21.52
N ARG A 34 5.37 15.82 21.27
CA ARG A 34 6.10 16.55 22.33
C ARG A 34 5.23 17.48 23.18
N ARG A 35 4.01 17.81 22.74
CA ARG A 35 3.06 18.58 23.55
C ARG A 35 2.57 17.82 24.78
N TYR A 36 2.69 16.49 24.79
CA TYR A 36 2.30 15.63 25.91
C TYR A 36 3.47 15.43 26.86
N ARG A 37 3.32 15.85 28.12
CA ARG A 37 4.42 15.87 29.09
C ARG A 37 4.97 14.49 29.45
N THR A 38 4.16 13.46 29.28
CA THR A 38 4.56 12.07 29.52
C THR A 38 5.23 11.41 28.32
N PHE A 39 5.34 12.10 27.19
CA PHE A 39 6.19 11.73 26.08
C PHE A 39 7.60 12.30 26.33
N VAL A 40 8.52 11.42 26.75
CA VAL A 40 9.80 11.81 27.37
C VAL A 40 10.95 12.01 26.37
N PHE A 41 10.67 11.98 25.07
CA PHE A 41 11.68 12.14 24.03
C PHE A 41 11.76 13.60 23.58
N ASP A 42 12.97 14.13 23.51
CA ASP A 42 13.22 15.52 23.14
C ASP A 42 13.61 15.71 21.66
N ASP A 43 14.22 14.69 21.06
CA ASP A 43 14.78 14.72 19.71
C ASP A 43 14.38 13.47 18.92
N TYR A 44 14.11 13.65 17.62
CA TYR A 44 13.58 12.60 16.76
C TYR A 44 14.60 11.47 16.48
N GLU A 45 15.85 11.81 16.14
CA GLU A 45 16.86 10.79 15.87
C GLU A 45 17.20 9.89 17.08
N PRO A 46 17.42 10.42 18.31
CA PRO A 46 17.53 9.57 19.50
C PRO A 46 16.32 8.68 19.75
N TYR A 47 15.10 9.18 19.50
CA TYR A 47 13.88 8.39 19.59
C TYR A 47 13.92 7.18 18.65
N LEU A 48 14.23 7.40 17.37
CA LEU A 48 14.35 6.31 16.38
C LEU A 48 15.41 5.28 16.80
N ARG A 49 16.60 5.73 17.22
CA ARG A 49 17.65 4.81 17.70
C ARG A 49 17.19 3.97 18.89
N GLN A 50 16.44 4.56 19.82
CA GLN A 50 15.91 3.85 20.99
C GLN A 50 14.82 2.83 20.61
N VAL A 51 13.95 3.16 19.65
CA VAL A 51 12.95 2.23 19.12
C VAL A 51 13.64 1.07 18.40
N GLU A 52 14.64 1.34 17.56
CA GLU A 52 15.38 0.31 16.86
C GLU A 52 16.12 -0.63 17.82
N ALA A 53 16.77 -0.09 18.86
CA ALA A 53 17.43 -0.90 19.88
C ALA A 53 16.43 -1.80 20.64
N LEU A 54 15.22 -1.29 20.92
CA LEU A 54 14.15 -2.07 21.53
C LEU A 54 13.67 -3.20 20.62
N LEU A 55 13.44 -2.92 19.34
CA LEU A 55 13.02 -3.91 18.34
C LEU A 55 14.05 -5.03 18.19
N ARG A 56 15.33 -4.68 18.02
CA ARG A 56 16.44 -5.65 17.96
C ARG A 56 16.50 -6.50 19.22
N SER A 57 16.42 -5.88 20.40
CA SER A 57 16.43 -6.62 21.67
C SER A 57 15.24 -7.60 21.78
N ARG A 58 14.07 -7.27 21.23
CA ARG A 58 12.91 -8.17 21.23
C ARG A 58 13.10 -9.34 20.26
N ALA A 59 13.61 -9.05 19.07
CA ALA A 59 13.93 -10.06 18.06
C ALA A 59 14.98 -11.06 18.57
N ASP A 60 16.06 -10.58 19.21
CA ASP A 60 17.10 -11.41 19.82
C ASP A 60 16.56 -12.33 20.94
N GLU A 61 15.47 -11.93 21.60
CA GLU A 61 14.79 -12.75 22.60
C GLU A 61 13.75 -13.72 22.01
N GLY A 62 13.60 -13.75 20.68
CA GLY A 62 12.65 -14.61 19.94
C GLY A 62 11.21 -14.10 19.94
N SER A 63 11.00 -12.83 20.31
CA SER A 63 9.66 -12.22 20.38
C SER A 63 9.26 -11.66 19.01
N HIS A 64 8.05 -12.01 18.56
CA HIS A 64 7.46 -11.41 17.37
C HIS A 64 6.96 -10.00 17.72
N THR A 65 7.44 -8.99 17.00
CA THR A 65 7.02 -7.61 17.21
C THR A 65 6.47 -7.05 15.92
N THR A 66 5.27 -6.49 15.99
CA THR A 66 4.65 -5.74 14.90
C THR A 66 4.89 -4.26 15.13
N VAL A 67 5.05 -3.49 14.07
CA VAL A 67 5.14 -2.04 14.11
C VAL A 67 3.92 -1.46 13.41
N ALA A 68 3.26 -0.50 14.04
CA ALA A 68 2.10 0.21 13.53
C ALA A 68 2.43 1.68 13.34
N LEU A 69 1.85 2.33 12.32
CA LEU A 69 2.00 3.78 12.15
C LEU A 69 1.24 4.46 13.29
N PHE A 70 1.90 5.39 13.98
CA PHE A 70 1.28 6.16 15.05
C PHE A 70 1.07 7.58 14.55
N ASP A 71 -0.16 7.89 14.13
CA ASP A 71 -0.56 9.24 13.74
C ASP A 71 -1.00 10.05 14.99
N PRO A 72 -0.35 11.18 15.32
CA PRO A 72 -0.71 12.01 16.47
C PRO A 72 -2.05 12.76 16.37
N GLU A 73 -2.54 13.00 15.15
CA GLU A 73 -3.85 13.60 14.88
C GLU A 73 -4.94 12.56 15.13
N GLU A 74 -4.83 11.37 14.54
CA GLU A 74 -5.75 10.24 14.80
C GLU A 74 -5.75 9.87 16.29
N TYR A 75 -4.59 9.91 16.96
CA TYR A 75 -4.49 9.68 18.40
C TYR A 75 -5.31 10.69 19.21
N ALA A 76 -5.28 11.97 18.80
CA ALA A 76 -6.02 13.03 19.49
C ALA A 76 -7.52 12.87 19.29
N GLU A 77 -7.96 12.53 18.08
CA GLU A 77 -9.36 12.22 17.74
C GLU A 77 -9.85 10.99 18.52
N PHE A 78 -9.09 9.90 18.51
CA PHE A 78 -9.39 8.70 19.29
C PHE A 78 -9.56 9.01 20.77
N CYS A 79 -8.68 9.84 21.35
CA CYS A 79 -8.81 10.24 22.76
C CYS A 79 -10.06 11.09 23.01
N ALA A 80 -10.41 11.99 22.09
CA ALA A 80 -11.61 12.82 22.20
C ALA A 80 -12.87 11.95 22.14
N ASP A 81 -12.96 11.04 21.17
CA ASP A 81 -14.11 10.16 20.96
C ASP A 81 -14.32 9.15 22.09
N THR A 82 -13.23 8.66 22.68
CA THR A 82 -13.28 7.67 23.76
C THR A 82 -13.22 8.27 25.16
N GLY A 83 -13.07 9.59 25.28
CA GLY A 83 -12.95 10.30 26.56
C GLY A 83 -11.66 9.97 27.34
N LEU A 84 -10.59 9.57 26.65
CA LEU A 84 -9.30 9.24 27.26
C LEU A 84 -8.42 10.48 27.45
N ALA A 85 -7.60 10.48 28.49
CA ALA A 85 -6.63 11.55 28.72
C ALA A 85 -5.44 11.40 27.75
N PRO A 86 -5.21 12.35 26.82
CA PRO A 86 -4.19 12.16 25.77
C PRO A 86 -2.75 12.23 26.29
N ASP A 87 -2.52 12.84 27.46
CA ASP A 87 -1.19 12.84 28.12
C ASP A 87 -1.00 11.62 29.06
N ALA A 88 -1.83 10.58 28.99
CA ALA A 88 -1.61 9.36 29.77
C ALA A 88 -0.89 8.29 28.93
N PRO A 89 0.19 7.66 29.45
CA PRO A 89 0.85 6.55 28.75
C PRO A 89 -0.10 5.39 28.41
N ALA A 90 -1.08 5.12 29.28
CA ALA A 90 -2.08 4.08 29.05
C ALA A 90 -2.99 4.38 27.83
N SER A 91 -3.28 5.65 27.56
CA SER A 91 -4.06 6.06 26.38
C SER A 91 -3.28 5.80 25.10
N ARG A 92 -1.98 6.14 25.08
CA ARG A 92 -1.09 5.79 23.94
C ARG A 92 -1.01 4.29 23.71
N THR A 93 -0.84 3.50 24.77
CA THR A 93 -0.84 2.02 24.64
C THR A 93 -2.16 1.50 24.10
N ARG A 94 -3.30 2.06 24.54
CA ARG A 94 -4.61 1.66 24.04
C ARG A 94 -4.80 2.03 22.58
N PHE A 95 -4.37 3.22 22.16
CA PHE A 95 -4.38 3.62 20.76
C PHE A 95 -3.46 2.75 19.91
N THR A 96 -2.24 2.45 20.37
CA THR A 96 -1.35 1.48 19.69
C THR A 96 -2.02 0.11 19.50
N ALA A 97 -2.85 -0.33 20.45
CA ALA A 97 -3.60 -1.57 20.32
C ALA A 97 -4.77 -1.46 19.33
N GLU A 98 -5.39 -0.28 19.20
CA GLU A 98 -6.43 0.00 18.19
C GLU A 98 -5.82 -0.06 16.78
N VAL A 99 -4.78 0.74 16.51
CA VAL A 99 -4.11 0.77 15.20
C VAL A 99 -3.45 -0.56 14.84
N ALA A 100 -3.12 -1.41 15.83
CA ALA A 100 -2.64 -2.77 15.56
C ALA A 100 -3.69 -3.66 14.89
N VAL A 101 -4.98 -3.33 15.03
CA VAL A 101 -6.11 -4.08 14.48
C VAL A 101 -6.63 -3.42 13.21
N THR A 102 -6.70 -2.08 13.20
CA THR A 102 -7.36 -1.32 12.12
C THR A 102 -6.37 -0.64 11.18
N GLY A 103 -5.21 -0.21 11.68
CA GLY A 103 -4.24 0.59 10.95
C GLY A 103 -3.17 -0.21 10.21
N PRO A 104 -2.31 0.49 9.44
CA PRO A 104 -1.19 -0.12 8.74
C PRO A 104 -0.18 -0.71 9.72
N THR A 105 0.17 -1.98 9.50
CA THR A 105 1.10 -2.71 10.37
C THR A 105 2.05 -3.59 9.59
N LEU A 106 3.31 -3.63 10.01
CA LEU A 106 4.33 -4.50 9.43
C LEU A 106 5.07 -5.30 10.51
N PRO A 107 5.43 -6.57 10.25
CA PRO A 107 6.28 -7.33 11.15
C PRO A 107 7.70 -6.76 11.15
N TYR A 108 8.34 -6.78 12.33
CA TYR A 108 9.77 -6.55 12.45
C TYR A 108 10.53 -7.87 12.31
N GLU A 109 11.32 -7.98 11.26
CA GLU A 109 12.09 -9.17 10.86
C GLU A 109 13.61 -8.94 10.93
N GLY A 110 14.05 -7.81 11.51
CA GLY A 110 15.47 -7.45 11.65
C GLY A 110 15.96 -6.39 10.67
N GLN A 111 15.09 -5.87 9.80
CA GLN A 111 15.38 -4.77 8.87
C GLN A 111 15.77 -3.47 9.61
N PRO A 112 16.54 -2.56 8.96
CA PRO A 112 16.82 -1.24 9.52
C PRO A 112 15.54 -0.43 9.75
N LEU A 113 15.47 0.35 10.84
CA LEU A 113 14.25 1.09 11.19
C LEU A 113 13.83 2.09 10.09
N ALA A 114 14.79 2.71 9.40
CA ALA A 114 14.49 3.63 8.29
C ALA A 114 13.87 2.93 7.07
N ALA A 115 14.22 1.66 6.82
CA ALA A 115 13.57 0.88 5.76
C ALA A 115 12.15 0.48 6.17
N LEU A 116 11.97 0.09 7.44
CA LEU A 116 10.65 -0.22 7.99
C LEU A 116 9.72 1.00 8.02
N ALA A 117 10.22 2.16 8.41
CA ALA A 117 9.43 3.40 8.43
C ALA A 117 8.91 3.75 7.03
N ARG A 118 9.77 3.66 6.01
CA ARG A 118 9.37 3.87 4.60
C ARG A 118 8.30 2.87 4.17
N ALA A 119 8.53 1.57 4.38
CA ALA A 119 7.56 0.54 4.03
C ALA A 119 6.21 0.72 4.75
N LEU A 120 6.24 1.23 5.99
CA LEU A 120 5.03 1.49 6.77
C LEU A 120 4.23 2.69 6.24
N ILE A 121 4.93 3.74 5.78
CA ILE A 121 4.30 4.85 5.06
C ILE A 121 3.69 4.34 3.74
N ASP A 122 4.43 3.53 2.99
CA ASP A 122 3.94 2.96 1.72
C ASP A 122 2.67 2.12 1.95
N GLU A 123 2.64 1.28 2.99
CA GLU A 123 1.45 0.52 3.39
C GLU A 123 0.29 1.42 3.84
N ALA A 124 0.58 2.53 4.55
CA ALA A 124 -0.45 3.49 4.94
C ALA A 124 -1.09 4.16 3.72
N VAL A 125 -0.28 4.62 2.77
CA VAL A 125 -0.75 5.24 1.50
C VAL A 125 -1.57 4.24 0.68
N ARG A 126 -1.10 2.98 0.61
CA ARG A 126 -1.80 1.89 -0.08
C ARG A 126 -3.18 1.64 0.50
N ARG A 127 -3.29 1.51 1.83
CA ARG A 127 -4.58 1.34 2.52
C ARG A 127 -5.51 2.53 2.33
N ALA A 128 -5.02 3.75 2.52
CA ALA A 128 -5.81 4.96 2.32
C ALA A 128 -6.36 5.05 0.89
N THR A 129 -5.53 4.68 -0.11
CA THR A 129 -5.94 4.60 -1.52
C THR A 129 -7.06 3.58 -1.73
N GLN A 130 -6.94 2.39 -1.12
CA GLN A 130 -7.95 1.34 -1.22
C GLN A 130 -9.26 1.76 -0.56
N GLU A 131 -9.20 2.34 0.64
CA GLU A 131 -10.37 2.80 1.40
C GLU A 131 -11.13 3.87 0.62
N TYR A 132 -10.41 4.90 0.14
CA TYR A 132 -11.00 5.97 -0.66
C TYR A 132 -11.71 5.43 -1.92
N ALA A 133 -11.04 4.58 -2.69
CA ALA A 133 -11.62 4.01 -3.92
C ALA A 133 -12.83 3.11 -3.61
N SER A 134 -12.74 2.28 -2.56
CA SER A 134 -13.82 1.39 -2.14
C SER A 134 -15.04 2.17 -1.64
N GLU A 135 -14.83 3.20 -0.84
CA GLU A 135 -15.89 4.08 -0.34
C GLU A 135 -16.60 4.74 -1.52
N PHE A 136 -15.86 5.31 -2.47
CA PHE A 136 -16.44 5.92 -3.67
C PHE A 136 -17.31 4.93 -4.46
N LEU A 137 -16.78 3.74 -4.76
CA LEU A 137 -17.49 2.71 -5.52
C LEU A 137 -18.76 2.24 -4.82
N SER A 138 -18.78 2.21 -3.49
CA SER A 138 -19.98 1.85 -2.72
C SER A 138 -21.06 2.93 -2.69
N HIS A 139 -20.70 4.20 -2.92
CA HIS A 139 -21.60 5.35 -2.80
C HIS A 139 -22.05 5.96 -4.14
N ILE A 140 -21.40 5.65 -5.26
CA ILE A 140 -21.75 6.22 -6.58
C ILE A 140 -23.17 5.85 -7.05
N GLY A 141 -23.72 4.72 -6.58
CA GLY A 141 -25.11 4.33 -6.83
C GLY A 141 -25.39 3.82 -8.26
N PRO A 142 -26.69 3.70 -8.63
CA PRO A 142 -27.09 3.16 -9.92
C PRO A 142 -27.07 4.20 -11.05
N CYS A 143 -26.77 3.74 -12.26
CA CYS A 143 -26.82 4.54 -13.49
C CYS A 143 -28.25 5.00 -13.78
N ALA A 144 -28.43 6.30 -14.02
CA ALA A 144 -29.74 6.89 -14.29
C ALA A 144 -30.41 6.36 -15.57
N THR A 145 -29.62 5.87 -16.54
CA THR A 145 -30.12 5.41 -17.85
C THR A 145 -30.54 3.95 -17.83
N CYS A 146 -29.72 3.06 -17.24
CA CYS A 146 -29.95 1.61 -17.31
C CYS A 146 -30.22 0.95 -15.95
N GLY A 147 -30.14 1.69 -14.85
CA GLY A 147 -30.43 1.21 -13.50
C GLY A 147 -29.40 0.25 -12.89
N LYS A 148 -28.31 -0.06 -13.60
CA LYS A 148 -27.23 -0.90 -13.08
C LYS A 148 -26.42 -0.15 -12.03
N ASP A 149 -26.00 -0.84 -10.98
CA ASP A 149 -25.03 -0.34 -10.01
C ASP A 149 -23.69 -0.03 -10.69
N ILE A 150 -23.26 1.23 -10.67
CA ILE A 150 -22.07 1.69 -11.41
C ILE A 150 -20.82 1.11 -10.78
N GLY A 151 -20.72 1.10 -9.44
CA GLY A 151 -19.54 0.58 -8.74
C GLY A 151 -19.32 -0.90 -9.03
N ARG A 152 -20.39 -1.70 -8.96
CA ARG A 152 -20.33 -3.13 -9.27
C ARG A 152 -20.02 -3.39 -10.75
N ALA A 153 -20.59 -2.60 -11.65
CA ALA A 153 -20.31 -2.73 -13.08
C ALA A 153 -18.84 -2.39 -13.39
N ALA A 154 -18.30 -1.34 -12.76
CA ALA A 154 -16.90 -0.93 -12.91
C ALA A 154 -15.93 -1.97 -12.34
N LEU A 155 -16.24 -2.59 -11.20
CA LEU A 155 -15.44 -3.68 -10.62
C LEU A 155 -15.37 -4.89 -11.56
N ALA A 156 -16.53 -5.34 -12.06
CA ALA A 156 -16.58 -6.44 -13.01
C ALA A 156 -15.75 -6.13 -14.27
N ARG A 157 -15.87 -4.89 -14.75
CA ARG A 157 -15.14 -4.42 -15.93
C ARG A 157 -13.63 -4.35 -15.71
N ALA A 158 -13.19 -3.81 -14.57
CA ALA A 158 -11.78 -3.77 -14.20
C ALA A 158 -11.19 -5.17 -14.11
N SER A 159 -11.89 -6.12 -13.49
CA SER A 159 -11.45 -7.52 -13.42
C SER A 159 -11.30 -8.16 -14.80
N GLU A 160 -12.26 -7.94 -15.71
CA GLU A 160 -12.17 -8.43 -17.09
C GLU A 160 -10.94 -7.87 -17.83
N LEU A 161 -10.66 -6.57 -17.68
CA LEU A 161 -9.50 -5.92 -18.30
C LEU A 161 -8.18 -6.48 -17.76
N LEU A 162 -8.06 -6.65 -16.44
CA LEU A 162 -6.86 -7.22 -15.82
C LEU A 162 -6.63 -8.67 -16.23
N LEU A 163 -7.69 -9.49 -16.30
CA LEU A 163 -7.60 -10.85 -16.81
C LEU A 163 -7.09 -10.90 -18.25
N CYS A 164 -7.55 -9.99 -19.11
CA CYS A 164 -7.04 -9.88 -20.48
C CYS A 164 -5.57 -9.47 -20.52
N ILE A 165 -5.13 -8.50 -19.68
CA ILE A 165 -3.73 -8.08 -19.60
C ILE A 165 -2.83 -9.26 -19.20
N PHE A 166 -3.15 -9.94 -18.09
CA PHE A 166 -2.34 -11.07 -17.62
C PHE A 166 -2.35 -12.25 -18.60
N SER A 167 -3.49 -12.53 -19.24
CA SER A 167 -3.58 -13.58 -20.26
C SER A 167 -2.73 -13.26 -21.49
N ALA A 168 -2.64 -11.98 -21.87
CA ALA A 168 -1.87 -11.53 -23.02
C ALA A 168 -0.37 -11.41 -22.77
N ALA A 169 0.04 -11.15 -21.51
CA ALA A 169 1.44 -11.10 -21.10
C ALA A 169 2.15 -12.46 -21.22
N GLY A 170 1.40 -13.55 -21.04
CA GLY A 170 1.98 -14.90 -20.96
C GLY A 170 2.65 -15.18 -19.60
N PRO A 171 3.28 -16.35 -19.44
CA PRO A 171 3.96 -16.70 -18.20
C PRO A 171 5.24 -15.89 -18.00
N GLY A 172 5.53 -15.46 -16.77
CA GLY A 172 6.75 -14.75 -16.40
C GLY A 172 6.56 -13.89 -15.14
N ASP A 173 7.60 -13.16 -14.79
CA ASP A 173 7.53 -12.13 -13.74
C ASP A 173 6.90 -10.89 -14.35
N TYR A 174 5.95 -10.28 -13.64
CA TYR A 174 5.36 -9.02 -14.09
C TYR A 174 5.20 -8.03 -12.95
N HIS A 175 5.51 -6.77 -13.27
CA HIS A 175 5.27 -5.62 -12.42
C HIS A 175 4.30 -4.69 -13.14
N LEU A 176 3.09 -4.55 -12.59
CA LEU A 176 2.01 -3.76 -13.16
C LEU A 176 1.70 -2.59 -12.23
N VAL A 177 1.81 -1.37 -12.73
CA VAL A 177 1.45 -0.14 -12.03
C VAL A 177 0.21 0.44 -12.69
N CYS A 178 -0.81 0.77 -11.90
CA CYS A 178 -1.98 1.52 -12.34
C CYS A 178 -2.00 2.88 -11.66
N ARG A 179 -2.22 3.92 -12.47
CA ARG A 179 -2.44 5.28 -12.00
C ARG A 179 -3.79 5.78 -12.43
N VAL A 180 -4.49 6.43 -11.52
CA VAL A 180 -5.75 7.12 -11.80
C VAL A 180 -5.71 8.50 -11.18
N SER A 181 -5.89 9.53 -12.00
CA SER A 181 -6.02 10.90 -11.53
C SER A 181 -7.24 11.01 -10.62
N ALA A 182 -7.04 11.40 -9.36
CA ALA A 182 -8.10 11.85 -8.48
C ALA A 182 -7.73 13.24 -7.94
N ALA A 183 -8.72 14.00 -7.47
CA ALA A 183 -8.46 15.24 -6.76
C ALA A 183 -8.54 14.95 -5.25
N PRO A 184 -7.58 15.42 -4.44
CA PRO A 184 -6.44 16.27 -4.80
C PRO A 184 -5.22 15.54 -5.39
N GLU A 185 -5.13 14.21 -5.23
CA GLU A 185 -3.93 13.42 -5.56
C GLU A 185 -4.22 12.23 -6.48
N THR A 186 -3.22 11.81 -7.26
CA THR A 186 -3.30 10.63 -8.13
C THR A 186 -3.21 9.36 -7.30
N LEU A 187 -4.17 8.45 -7.47
CA LEU A 187 -4.10 7.12 -6.89
C LEU A 187 -3.11 6.27 -7.68
N VAL A 188 -2.16 5.63 -6.99
CA VAL A 188 -1.16 4.76 -7.59
C VAL A 188 -1.16 3.43 -6.85
N VAL A 189 -1.27 2.34 -7.60
CA VAL A 189 -1.18 0.98 -7.05
C VAL A 189 -0.27 0.13 -7.94
N GLY A 190 0.61 -0.63 -7.30
CA GLY A 190 1.51 -1.56 -7.96
C GLY A 190 1.16 -3.00 -7.58
N LEU A 191 1.41 -3.92 -8.50
CA LEU A 191 1.34 -5.36 -8.29
C LEU A 191 2.62 -5.98 -8.84
N ARG A 192 3.21 -6.93 -8.11
CA ARG A 192 4.38 -7.69 -8.56
C ARG A 192 4.13 -9.18 -8.47
N THR A 193 4.59 -9.91 -9.47
CA THR A 193 4.69 -11.36 -9.42
C THR A 193 6.10 -11.81 -9.66
N ASP A 194 6.51 -12.78 -8.85
CA ASP A 194 7.80 -13.45 -8.96
C ASP A 194 7.54 -14.89 -9.38
N GLY A 195 7.43 -15.16 -10.69
CA GLY A 195 7.65 -16.39 -11.46
C GLY A 195 6.90 -17.68 -11.06
N ASP A 196 6.99 -18.04 -9.79
CA ASP A 196 6.34 -19.16 -9.10
C ASP A 196 5.33 -18.70 -8.03
N SER A 197 5.33 -17.41 -7.69
CA SER A 197 4.42 -16.81 -6.72
C SER A 197 3.07 -16.59 -7.38
N GLN A 198 2.02 -17.16 -6.80
CA GLN A 198 0.65 -16.85 -7.21
C GLN A 198 0.40 -15.37 -6.95
N LEU A 199 -0.35 -14.73 -7.86
CA LEU A 199 -0.94 -13.42 -7.64
C LEU A 199 -1.54 -13.35 -6.23
N GLU A 200 -1.03 -12.44 -5.41
CA GLU A 200 -1.60 -12.24 -4.09
C GLU A 200 -3.00 -11.62 -4.24
N GLU A 201 -4.01 -12.31 -3.73
CA GLU A 201 -5.42 -11.86 -3.81
C GLU A 201 -5.61 -10.40 -3.33
N PRO A 202 -4.95 -9.91 -2.26
CA PRO A 202 -5.02 -8.51 -1.85
C PRO A 202 -4.52 -7.52 -2.91
N GLU A 203 -3.38 -7.78 -3.54
CA GLU A 203 -2.80 -6.89 -4.56
C GLU A 203 -3.68 -6.84 -5.81
N VAL A 204 -4.23 -7.98 -6.24
CA VAL A 204 -5.18 -8.02 -7.37
C VAL A 204 -6.44 -7.23 -7.04
N LEU A 205 -6.95 -7.37 -5.81
CA LEU A 205 -8.14 -6.66 -5.36
C LEU A 205 -7.92 -5.15 -5.36
N GLU A 206 -6.80 -4.67 -4.85
CA GLU A 206 -6.47 -3.24 -4.84
C GLU A 206 -6.33 -2.68 -6.24
N LEU A 207 -5.58 -3.37 -7.11
CA LEU A 207 -5.43 -3.00 -8.51
C LEU A 207 -6.79 -2.93 -9.22
N THR A 208 -7.65 -3.94 -8.98
CA THR A 208 -9.02 -3.98 -9.51
C THR A 208 -9.84 -2.80 -8.99
N THR A 209 -9.72 -2.46 -7.71
CA THR A 209 -10.49 -1.40 -7.05
C THR A 209 -10.10 -0.03 -7.57
N VAL A 210 -8.81 0.27 -7.71
CA VAL A 210 -8.33 1.56 -8.24
C VAL A 210 -8.70 1.71 -9.73
N LEU A 211 -8.54 0.66 -10.53
CA LEU A 211 -8.96 0.69 -11.93
C LEU A 211 -10.47 0.89 -12.06
N ALA A 212 -11.27 0.20 -11.25
CA ALA A 212 -12.72 0.36 -11.20
C ALA A 212 -13.11 1.78 -10.79
N PHE A 213 -12.42 2.37 -9.82
CA PHE A 213 -12.61 3.78 -9.44
C PHE A 213 -12.37 4.70 -10.65
N GLY A 214 -11.29 4.51 -11.41
CA GLY A 214 -11.02 5.29 -12.61
C GLY A 214 -12.12 5.18 -13.66
N ILE A 215 -12.64 3.96 -13.89
CA ILE A 215 -13.75 3.71 -14.81
C ILE A 215 -15.03 4.40 -14.32
N ALA A 216 -15.40 4.21 -13.05
CA ALA A 216 -16.64 4.73 -12.47
C ALA A 216 -16.66 6.26 -12.37
N ALA A 217 -15.52 6.87 -12.04
CA ALA A 217 -15.37 8.32 -11.93
C ALA A 217 -15.09 9.00 -13.28
N HIS A 218 -14.91 8.24 -14.37
CA HIS A 218 -14.48 8.73 -15.67
C HIS A 218 -13.16 9.52 -15.61
N ASN A 219 -12.28 9.12 -14.70
CA ASN A 219 -11.00 9.78 -14.49
C ASN A 219 -9.95 9.31 -15.51
N ALA A 220 -9.02 10.20 -15.83
CA ALA A 220 -7.86 9.83 -16.63
C ALA A 220 -6.98 8.87 -15.84
N GLY A 221 -6.36 7.91 -16.53
CA GLY A 221 -5.44 6.97 -15.91
C GLY A 221 -4.58 6.24 -16.93
N ASP A 222 -3.58 5.53 -16.42
CA ASP A 222 -2.69 4.69 -17.19
C ASP A 222 -2.34 3.40 -16.44
N LEU A 223 -1.96 2.40 -17.21
CA LEU A 223 -1.41 1.14 -16.71
C LEU A 223 -0.09 0.91 -17.42
N VAL A 224 0.96 0.58 -16.67
CA VAL A 224 2.29 0.25 -17.20
C VAL A 224 2.68 -1.11 -16.65
N MET A 225 3.00 -2.05 -17.55
CA MET A 225 3.41 -3.39 -17.19
C MET A 225 4.83 -3.65 -17.68
N ARG A 226 5.73 -4.02 -16.78
CA ARG A 226 7.01 -4.63 -17.10
C ARG A 226 6.88 -6.14 -16.99
N THR A 227 7.34 -6.86 -18.00
CA THR A 227 7.49 -8.32 -17.96
C THR A 227 8.96 -8.67 -18.02
N SER A 228 9.39 -9.56 -17.14
CA SER A 228 10.76 -10.06 -17.07
C SER A 228 10.78 -11.58 -17.26
N ALA A 229 11.76 -12.06 -18.01
CA ALA A 229 11.95 -13.49 -18.22
C ALA A 229 13.45 -13.83 -18.29
N PRO A 230 13.88 -14.99 -17.75
CA PRO A 230 15.29 -15.36 -17.73
C PRO A 230 15.91 -15.40 -19.14
N GLY A 231 16.99 -14.65 -19.33
CA GLY A 231 17.77 -14.67 -20.57
C GLY A 231 17.20 -13.82 -21.72
N THR A 232 16.16 -13.03 -21.48
CA THR A 232 15.63 -12.05 -22.44
C THR A 232 15.70 -10.64 -21.89
N SER A 233 15.66 -9.64 -22.77
CA SER A 233 15.43 -8.25 -22.38
C SER A 233 14.04 -8.08 -21.79
N ASP A 234 13.92 -7.21 -20.79
CA ASP A 234 12.64 -6.89 -20.19
C ASP A 234 11.79 -6.12 -21.19
N ARG A 235 10.48 -6.32 -21.15
CA ARG A 235 9.55 -5.62 -22.03
C ARG A 235 8.61 -4.77 -21.20
N VAL A 236 8.41 -3.54 -21.63
CA VAL A 236 7.45 -2.63 -21.00
C VAL A 236 6.32 -2.34 -21.99
N TYR A 237 5.11 -2.46 -21.48
CA TYR A 237 3.86 -2.22 -22.18
C TYR A 237 3.07 -1.16 -21.42
N GLY A 238 2.19 -0.43 -22.11
CA GLY A 238 1.31 0.48 -21.41
C GLY A 238 0.00 0.75 -22.12
N TRP A 239 -0.99 1.13 -21.33
CA TRP A 239 -2.35 1.43 -21.78
C TRP A 239 -2.85 2.71 -21.11
N ARG A 240 -3.65 3.47 -21.85
CA ARG A 240 -4.42 4.60 -21.35
C ARG A 240 -5.83 4.17 -20.99
N LEU A 241 -6.31 4.55 -19.82
CA LEU A 241 -7.72 4.45 -19.47
C LEU A 241 -8.54 5.48 -20.27
N ARG A 242 -9.53 4.99 -21.02
CA ARG A 242 -10.46 5.81 -21.81
C ARG A 242 -11.88 5.27 -21.65
N GLY A 243 -12.69 5.97 -20.85
CA GLY A 243 -14.00 5.48 -20.45
C GLY A 243 -13.84 4.20 -19.64
N ASP A 244 -14.45 3.12 -20.10
CA ASP A 244 -14.38 1.79 -19.50
C ASP A 244 -13.46 0.81 -20.26
N GLY A 245 -12.57 1.33 -21.12
CA GLY A 245 -11.64 0.54 -21.92
C GLY A 245 -10.19 1.03 -21.82
N LEU A 246 -9.29 0.25 -22.42
CA LEU A 246 -7.85 0.47 -22.41
C LEU A 246 -7.33 0.68 -23.83
N GLN A 247 -6.85 1.88 -24.10
CA GLN A 247 -6.23 2.22 -25.38
C GLN A 247 -4.72 1.95 -25.31
N PRO A 248 -4.12 1.25 -26.27
CA PRO A 248 -2.69 0.98 -26.26
C PRO A 248 -1.85 2.26 -26.35
N PHE A 249 -0.75 2.33 -25.60
CA PHE A 249 0.28 3.36 -25.78
C PHE A 249 1.15 3.08 -27.00
N THR A 250 1.66 4.16 -27.59
CA THR A 250 2.84 4.12 -28.45
C THR A 250 4.11 3.87 -27.64
N ALA A 251 5.17 3.35 -28.26
CA ALA A 251 6.45 3.12 -27.55
C ALA A 251 7.01 4.37 -26.84
N ALA A 252 6.80 5.57 -27.41
CA ALA A 252 7.20 6.83 -26.79
C ALA A 252 6.37 7.15 -25.52
N GLU A 253 5.07 6.92 -25.56
CA GLU A 253 4.20 7.08 -24.38
C GLU A 253 4.53 6.07 -23.29
N VAL A 254 4.91 4.83 -23.65
CA VAL A 254 5.38 3.82 -22.68
C VAL A 254 6.66 4.30 -22.00
N PHE A 255 7.62 4.83 -22.77
CA PHE A 255 8.86 5.38 -22.23
C PHE A 255 8.60 6.49 -21.21
N ASP A 256 7.78 7.48 -21.58
CA ASP A 256 7.46 8.61 -20.71
C ASP A 256 6.73 8.17 -19.43
N ALA A 257 5.77 7.26 -19.56
CA ALA A 257 5.03 6.72 -18.42
C ALA A 257 5.96 5.97 -17.48
N TYR A 258 6.70 4.96 -17.98
CA TYR A 258 7.59 4.12 -17.17
C TYR A 258 8.69 4.90 -16.43
N ARG A 259 9.19 5.99 -17.02
CA ARG A 259 10.18 6.86 -16.38
C ARG A 259 9.60 7.57 -15.15
N THR A 260 8.30 7.87 -15.17
CA THR A 260 7.57 8.45 -14.04
C THR A 260 7.40 7.43 -12.90
N ASP A 261 7.37 6.13 -13.20
CA ASP A 261 7.30 5.03 -12.21
C ASP A 261 8.64 4.81 -11.54
N THR A 262 9.72 4.85 -12.31
CA THR A 262 11.09 4.57 -11.83
C THR A 262 11.69 5.74 -11.05
N GLU A 263 11.27 6.98 -11.29
CA GLU A 263 11.65 8.13 -10.43
C GLU A 263 10.99 8.08 -9.03
N ALA A 264 9.88 7.34 -8.88
CA ALA A 264 9.20 7.14 -7.60
C ALA A 264 9.75 5.95 -6.79
N ALA A 265 10.42 4.99 -7.45
CA ALA A 265 11.03 3.81 -6.85
C ALA A 265 12.57 3.90 -6.96
N ASP A 266 13.20 4.62 -6.03
CA ASP A 266 14.66 4.73 -5.79
C ASP A 266 15.55 4.67 -7.06
N THR A 267 15.88 5.86 -7.56
CA THR A 267 16.71 6.13 -8.74
C THR A 267 18.16 5.65 -8.58
N ASP A 268 18.52 4.45 -9.09
CA ASP A 268 19.88 4.20 -9.59
C ASP A 268 20.03 2.99 -10.53
N VAL A 269 19.08 2.76 -11.45
CA VAL A 269 19.29 1.76 -12.50
C VAL A 269 19.25 2.42 -13.86
N THR A 270 20.44 2.61 -14.45
CA THR A 270 20.56 2.79 -15.89
C THR A 270 20.20 1.44 -16.54
N GLU A 271 18.91 1.16 -16.74
CA GLU A 271 18.43 -0.15 -17.18
C GLU A 271 18.75 -0.39 -18.66
N ALA A 272 19.99 -0.79 -18.95
CA ALA A 272 20.52 -1.06 -20.28
C ALA A 272 19.91 -2.30 -20.99
N ASN A 273 18.70 -2.73 -20.61
CA ASN A 273 18.11 -3.98 -21.11
C ASN A 273 16.56 -3.97 -21.10
N VAL A 274 15.94 -2.84 -21.46
CA VAL A 274 14.48 -2.66 -21.48
C VAL A 274 13.99 -2.26 -22.88
N ASP A 275 13.07 -3.04 -23.43
CA ASP A 275 12.39 -2.80 -24.70
C ASP A 275 10.99 -2.18 -24.47
N TYR A 276 10.80 -0.94 -24.90
CA TYR A 276 9.50 -0.25 -24.88
C TYR A 276 8.66 -0.71 -26.07
N CYS A 277 7.62 -1.48 -25.80
CA CYS A 277 6.86 -2.20 -26.81
C CYS A 277 5.43 -1.66 -26.92
N GLU A 278 4.86 -1.78 -28.12
CA GLU A 278 3.41 -1.68 -28.26
C GLU A 278 2.77 -2.83 -27.47
N PRO A 279 1.73 -2.55 -26.66
CA PRO A 279 1.09 -3.57 -25.84
C PRO A 279 0.36 -4.61 -26.69
N PRO A 280 0.17 -5.84 -26.16
CA PRO A 280 -0.64 -6.85 -26.83
C PRO A 280 -2.10 -6.40 -26.97
N ASP A 281 -2.76 -6.88 -28.03
CA ASP A 281 -4.18 -6.60 -28.29
C ASP A 281 -5.05 -7.29 -27.23
N LEU A 282 -5.82 -6.50 -26.48
CA LEU A 282 -6.75 -6.96 -25.45
C LEU A 282 -8.12 -7.39 -26.03
N GLY A 283 -8.27 -7.41 -27.36
CA GLY A 283 -9.46 -7.86 -28.06
C GLY A 283 -10.67 -6.93 -27.88
N GLU A 284 -11.88 -7.45 -28.07
CA GLU A 284 -13.12 -6.67 -27.91
C GLU A 284 -13.30 -6.17 -26.47
N VAL A 285 -12.82 -6.92 -25.48
CA VAL A 285 -12.85 -6.55 -24.06
C VAL A 285 -11.99 -5.32 -23.80
N GLY A 286 -10.87 -5.12 -24.50
CA GLY A 286 -10.06 -3.91 -24.33
C GLY A 286 -10.73 -2.62 -24.81
N ARG A 287 -11.73 -2.71 -25.69
CA ARG A 287 -12.38 -1.54 -26.28
C ARG A 287 -13.44 -0.98 -25.33
N PRO A 288 -13.63 0.34 -25.29
CA PRO A 288 -14.70 0.91 -24.49
C PRO A 288 -16.05 0.36 -24.95
N SER A 289 -16.86 -0.11 -24.01
CA SER A 289 -18.24 -0.43 -24.33
C SER A 289 -18.91 0.91 -24.63
N GLY A 290 -19.61 1.04 -25.75
CA GLY A 290 -20.24 2.31 -26.14
C GLY A 290 -21.31 2.84 -25.15
N HIS A 291 -21.42 2.23 -23.97
CA HIS A 291 -22.30 2.59 -22.87
C HIS A 291 -21.53 3.39 -21.81
N THR A 292 -21.65 4.72 -21.86
CA THR A 292 -21.16 5.59 -20.79
C THR A 292 -22.16 5.58 -19.63
N HIS A 293 -21.73 5.11 -18.45
CA HIS A 293 -22.53 5.09 -17.22
C HIS A 293 -22.72 6.48 -16.62
#